data_AF-A0A2T9JI51-F1
#
_entry.id   AF-A0A2T9JI51-F1
#
_cell.length_a   1.000
_cell.length_b   1.000
_cell.length_c   1.000
_cell.angle_alpha   90.00
_cell.angle_beta   90.00
_cell.angle_gamma   90.00
#
_symmetry.space_group_name_H-M   'P 1'
#
loop_
_entity.id
_entity.type
_entity.pdbx_description
1 polymer ?
#
loop_
_entity_poly.entity_id
_entity_poly.type
_entity_poly.pdbx_seq_one_letter_code
_entity_poly.pdbx_strand_id
1 'polypeptide(L)'
;MTRPPKPARIGHGELTIARQIHPVSFSIHVLASHRGLRGAKGGITGEPDAMREAFRQGRVRLALDDGKALDVSIVAHAEGSATAYFEAAIDER
;
A
#
# COMPACT_ATOMS: atom_id res chain seq x y z
N MET A 1 -14.83 -26.40 -0.24
CA MET A 1 -15.35 -25.13 -0.80
C MET A 1 -14.39 -24.01 -0.41
N THR A 2 -13.63 -23.48 -1.36
CA THR A 2 -12.70 -22.36 -1.15
C THR A 2 -13.50 -21.10 -0.84
N ARG A 3 -13.22 -20.48 0.31
CA ARG A 3 -13.86 -19.23 0.74
C ARG A 3 -13.56 -18.16 -0.33
N PRO A 4 -14.54 -17.36 -0.81
CA PRO A 4 -14.26 -16.33 -1.80
C PRO A 4 -13.20 -15.36 -1.26
N PRO A 5 -12.23 -14.92 -2.09
CA PRO A 5 -11.21 -13.98 -1.66
C PRO A 5 -11.88 -12.73 -1.11
N LYS A 6 -11.43 -12.28 0.06
CA LYS A 6 -11.98 -11.09 0.71
C LYS A 6 -11.80 -9.90 -0.25
N PRO A 7 -12.84 -9.09 -0.50
CA PRO A 7 -12.74 -7.97 -1.42
C PRO A 7 -11.63 -7.01 -0.99
N ALA A 8 -10.98 -6.40 -1.97
CA ALA A 8 -9.95 -5.40 -1.74
C ALA A 8 -10.52 -4.24 -0.92
N ARG A 9 -9.80 -3.80 0.11
CA ARG A 9 -10.11 -2.55 0.80
C ARG A 9 -9.61 -1.41 -0.05
N ILE A 10 -10.53 -0.64 -0.61
CA ILE A 10 -10.25 0.58 -1.36
C ILE A 10 -10.57 1.81 -0.52
N GLY A 11 -9.84 2.90 -0.72
CA GLY A 11 -10.07 4.15 0.01
C GLY A 11 -9.09 5.23 -0.36
N HIS A 12 -9.18 6.35 0.35
CA HIS A 12 -8.25 7.47 0.24
C HIS A 12 -7.36 7.53 1.46
N GLY A 13 -6.13 7.97 1.28
CA GLY A 13 -5.14 8.04 2.33
C GLY A 13 -4.05 9.02 2.00
N GLU A 14 -3.00 8.97 2.80
CA GLU A 14 -1.87 9.87 2.70
C GLU A 14 -0.58 9.05 2.68
N LEU A 15 0.25 9.25 1.65
CA LEU A 15 1.54 8.62 1.52
C LEU A 15 2.62 9.57 2.02
N THR A 16 3.40 9.14 3.00
CA THR A 16 4.56 9.89 3.48
C THR A 16 5.80 9.42 2.75
N ILE A 17 6.41 10.31 1.98
CA ILE A 17 7.64 10.09 1.20
C ILE A 17 8.64 11.17 1.61
N ALA A 18 9.85 10.81 2.04
CA ALA A 18 10.86 11.81 2.42
C ALA A 18 10.39 12.87 3.46
N ARG A 19 9.44 12.54 4.35
CA ARG A 19 8.74 13.46 5.29
C ARG A 19 7.74 14.42 4.65
N GLN A 20 7.47 14.31 3.36
CA GLN A 20 6.40 15.02 2.66
C GLN A 20 5.16 14.13 2.57
N ILE A 21 3.99 14.74 2.68
CA ILE A 21 2.70 14.06 2.69
C ILE A 21 2.02 14.27 1.35
N HIS A 22 1.60 13.18 0.71
CA HIS A 22 0.93 13.20 -0.59
C HIS A 22 -0.44 12.51 -0.48
N PRO A 23 -1.53 13.16 -0.90
CA PRO A 23 -2.83 12.50 -0.94
C PRO A 23 -2.82 11.41 -2.02
N VAL A 24 -3.35 10.24 -1.69
CA VAL A 24 -3.39 9.08 -2.57
C VAL A 24 -4.69 8.30 -2.44
N SER A 25 -5.02 7.51 -3.46
CA SER A 25 -6.01 6.45 -3.38
C SER A 25 -5.30 5.12 -3.23
N PHE A 26 -5.85 4.19 -2.46
CA PHE A 26 -5.25 2.87 -2.26
C PHE A 26 -6.23 1.73 -2.57
N SER A 27 -5.67 0.56 -2.85
CA SER A 27 -6.37 -0.72 -2.89
C SER A 27 -5.52 -1.78 -2.19
N ILE A 28 -6.02 -2.33 -1.09
CA ILE A 28 -5.32 -3.29 -0.23
C ILE A 28 -6.03 -4.64 -0.27
N HIS A 29 -5.30 -5.68 -0.67
CA HIS A 29 -5.70 -7.07 -0.52
C HIS A 29 -4.99 -7.66 0.68
N VAL A 30 -5.74 -8.03 1.71
CA VAL A 30 -5.21 -8.73 2.89
C VAL A 30 -5.06 -10.21 2.55
N LEU A 31 -3.84 -10.69 2.58
CA LEU A 31 -3.48 -12.09 2.40
C LEU A 31 -3.45 -12.77 3.76
N ALA A 32 -4.35 -13.74 3.94
CA ALA A 32 -4.27 -14.65 5.08
C ALA A 32 -3.13 -15.65 4.82
N SER A 33 -2.06 -15.59 5.62
CA SER A 33 -1.00 -16.59 5.56
C SER A 33 -1.22 -17.66 6.63
N HIS A 34 -0.92 -18.91 6.29
CA HIS A 34 -1.17 -20.09 7.14
C HIS A 34 -0.29 -20.16 8.41
N ARG A 35 0.63 -19.21 8.63
CA ARG A 35 1.58 -19.19 9.76
C ARG A 35 1.41 -18.00 10.71
N GLY A 36 0.23 -17.39 10.78
CA GLY A 36 -0.06 -16.29 11.72
C GLY A 36 0.45 -14.91 11.30
N LEU A 37 1.32 -14.82 10.29
CA LEU A 37 1.68 -13.56 9.64
C LEU A 37 0.59 -13.18 8.62
N ARG A 38 -0.07 -12.04 8.79
CA ARG A 38 -0.93 -11.49 7.73
C ARG A 38 -0.09 -10.63 6.81
N GLY A 39 -0.20 -10.87 5.51
CA GLY A 39 0.40 -10.00 4.50
C GLY A 39 -0.66 -9.08 3.92
N ALA A 40 -0.24 -7.97 3.33
CA ALA A 40 -1.06 -7.18 2.42
C ALA A 40 -0.31 -6.94 1.13
N LYS A 41 -1.04 -6.92 0.02
CA LYS A 41 -0.54 -6.46 -1.27
C LYS A 41 -1.54 -5.49 -1.87
N GLY A 42 -1.05 -4.52 -2.62
CA GLY A 42 -1.93 -3.48 -3.10
C GLY A 42 -1.33 -2.55 -4.13
N GLY A 43 -2.17 -1.61 -4.55
CA GLY A 43 -1.78 -0.48 -5.38
C GLY A 43 -2.04 0.83 -4.64
N ILE A 44 -1.16 1.80 -4.86
CA ILE A 44 -1.33 3.19 -4.46
C ILE A 44 -1.35 4.00 -5.74
N THR A 45 -2.36 4.84 -5.90
CA THR A 45 -2.52 5.75 -7.03
C THR A 45 -2.46 7.18 -6.53
N GLY A 46 -1.59 7.99 -7.13
CA GLY A 46 -1.36 9.38 -6.76
C GLY A 46 -0.68 10.16 -7.86
N GLU A 47 -0.04 11.26 -7.49
CA GLU A 47 0.75 12.06 -8.42
C GLU A 47 1.95 11.24 -8.96
N PRO A 48 2.19 11.22 -10.29
CA PRO A 48 3.24 10.39 -10.91
C PRO A 48 4.64 10.57 -10.34
N ASP A 49 5.09 11.80 -10.09
CA ASP A 49 6.41 12.06 -9.51
C ASP A 49 6.49 11.52 -8.08
N ALA A 50 5.45 11.71 -7.26
CA ALA A 50 5.36 11.11 -5.94
C ALA A 50 5.41 9.57 -5.99
N MET A 51 4.73 8.91 -6.92
CA MET A 51 4.80 7.44 -7.05
C MET A 51 6.18 6.96 -7.47
N ARG A 52 6.85 7.70 -8.35
CA ARG A 52 8.23 7.45 -8.73
C ARG A 52 9.17 7.60 -7.53
N GLU A 53 9.00 8.64 -6.72
CA GLU A 53 9.79 8.85 -5.50
C GLU A 53 9.53 7.77 -4.45
N ALA A 54 8.27 7.35 -4.26
CA ALA A 54 7.91 6.26 -3.37
C ALA A 54 8.62 4.95 -3.76
N PHE A 55 8.66 4.64 -5.05
CA PHE A 55 9.41 3.49 -5.57
C PHE A 55 10.92 3.61 -5.30
N ARG A 56 11.50 4.80 -5.51
CA ARG A 56 12.93 5.04 -5.25
C ARG A 56 13.29 4.91 -3.77
N GLN A 57 12.40 5.30 -2.86
CA GLN A 57 12.60 5.12 -1.41
C GLN A 57 12.47 3.66 -0.98
N GLY A 58 11.67 2.87 -1.72
CA GLY A 58 11.43 1.45 -1.47
C GLY A 58 10.51 1.20 -0.28
N ARG A 59 10.68 1.89 0.85
CA ARG A 59 9.77 1.81 2.00
C ARG A 59 9.17 3.17 2.30
N VAL A 60 7.85 3.19 2.44
CA VAL A 60 7.07 4.40 2.70
C VAL A 60 5.94 4.10 3.68
N ARG A 61 5.40 5.14 4.31
CA ARG A 61 4.30 5.02 5.25
C ARG A 61 3.00 5.47 4.61
N LEU A 62 2.02 4.58 4.55
CA LEU A 62 0.67 4.84 4.05
C LEU A 62 -0.28 5.00 5.23
N ALA A 63 -0.78 6.21 5.45
CA ALA A 63 -1.91 6.46 6.35
C ALA A 63 -3.22 6.20 5.62
N LEU A 64 -4.14 5.50 6.27
CA LEU A 64 -5.45 5.14 5.77
C LEU A 64 -6.52 6.08 6.35
N ASP A 65 -7.67 6.12 5.68
CA ASP A 65 -8.87 6.86 6.09
C ASP A 65 -9.42 6.50 7.49
N ASP A 66 -9.17 5.28 7.98
CA ASP A 66 -9.57 4.85 9.33
C ASP A 66 -8.56 5.25 10.44
N GLY A 67 -7.60 6.13 10.12
CA GLY A 67 -6.57 6.61 11.04
C GLY A 67 -5.46 5.59 11.31
N LYS A 68 -5.48 4.43 10.65
CA LYS A 68 -4.38 3.45 10.73
C LYS A 68 -3.25 3.85 9.79
N ALA A 69 -2.04 3.42 10.09
CA ALA A 69 -0.90 3.55 9.19
C ALA A 69 -0.27 2.18 8.94
N LEU A 70 0.19 1.99 7.70
CA LEU A 70 0.91 0.80 7.25
C LEU A 70 2.28 1.22 6.74
N ASP A 71 3.33 0.54 7.24
CA ASP A 71 4.64 0.58 6.59
C ASP A 71 4.61 -0.39 5.40
N VAL A 72 4.74 0.16 4.20
CA VAL A 72 4.62 -0.58 2.95
C VAL A 72 5.94 -0.54 2.20
N SER A 73 6.29 -1.67 1.58
CA SER A 73 7.42 -1.77 0.65
C SER A 73 6.89 -1.68 -0.77
N ILE A 74 7.29 -0.66 -1.52
CA ILE A 74 6.95 -0.51 -2.93
C ILE A 74 7.79 -1.50 -3.72
N VAL A 75 7.13 -2.40 -4.44
CA VAL A 75 7.77 -3.51 -5.17
C VAL A 75 7.78 -3.31 -6.67
N ALA A 76 6.88 -2.47 -7.19
CA ALA A 76 6.84 -2.15 -8.62
C ALA A 76 6.23 -0.78 -8.87
N HIS A 77 6.77 -0.07 -9.85
CA HIS A 77 6.22 1.15 -10.42
C HIS A 77 6.61 1.18 -11.90
N ALA A 78 5.68 1.59 -12.76
CA ALA A 78 5.96 1.77 -14.18
C ALA A 78 6.25 3.26 -14.44
N GLU A 79 7.26 3.55 -15.27
CA GLU A 79 7.61 4.93 -15.61
C GLU A 79 6.41 5.68 -16.22
N GLY A 80 6.14 6.89 -15.72
CA GLY A 80 4.97 7.69 -16.11
C GLY A 80 3.63 7.21 -15.54
N SER A 81 3.60 6.11 -14.78
CA SER A 81 2.38 5.62 -14.14
C SER A 81 2.04 6.43 -12.89
N ALA A 82 0.77 6.77 -12.74
CA ALA A 82 0.19 7.31 -11.51
C ALA A 82 0.01 6.23 -10.42
N THR A 83 0.35 4.96 -10.69
CA THR A 83 0.13 3.84 -9.78
C THR A 83 1.42 3.09 -9.47
N ALA A 84 1.71 2.90 -8.18
CA ALA A 84 2.75 2.03 -7.65
C ALA A 84 2.14 0.83 -6.90
N TYR A 85 2.80 -0.31 -6.93
CA TYR A 85 2.37 -1.54 -6.25
C TYR A 85 3.27 -1.83 -5.05
N PHE A 86 2.67 -2.34 -3.98
CA PHE A 86 3.35 -2.57 -2.72
C PHE A 86 2.99 -3.90 -2.09
N GLU A 87 3.82 -4.29 -1.12
CA GLU A 87 3.53 -5.31 -0.13
C GLU A 87 3.77 -4.79 1.29
N ALA A 88 3.06 -5.35 2.26
CA ALA A 88 3.17 -4.98 3.66
C ALA A 88 3.02 -6.21 4.55
N ALA A 89 3.74 -6.23 5.67
CA ALA A 89 3.44 -7.14 6.76
C ALA A 89 2.41 -6.48 7.67
N ILE A 90 1.30 -7.16 7.92
CA ILE A 90 0.31 -6.76 8.91
C ILE A 90 0.59 -7.60 10.16
N ASP A 91 1.29 -6.99 11.11
CA ASP A 91 1.45 -7.55 12.45
C ASP A 91 0.17 -7.26 13.24
N GLU A 92 -0.61 -8.29 13.57
CA GLU A 92 -1.70 -8.18 14.53
C GLU A 92 -1.09 -8.24 15.94
N ARG A 93 -0.52 -7.12 16.39
CA ARG A 93 -0.08 -6.95 17.77
C ARG A 93 -1.13 -6.26 18.63
#